data_AF-A0A2H6N8Y7-F1
#
_entry.id   AF-A0A2H6N8Y7-F1
#
_cell.length_a   1.000
_cell.length_b   1.000
_cell.length_c   1.000
_cell.angle_alpha   90.00
_cell.angle_beta   90.00
_cell.angle_gamma   90.00
#
_symmetry.space_group_name_H-M   'P 1'
#
loop_
_entity.id
_entity.type
_entity.pdbx_description
1 polymer ?
#
loop_
_entity_poly.entity_id
_entity_poly.type
_entity_poly.pdbx_seq_one_letter_code
_entity_poly.pdbx_strand_id
1 'polypeptide(L)'
;MMRETETMLLWAERRLASVRAEHISGVAHTKADWLSRAVVDQSEWQLHPDIFQEIVQRFSLPSVDLSATPLNAQLPWFFTRYRESGAEKTMPSGANGPGDC
;
A
#
# COMPACT_ATOMS: atom_id res chain seq x y z
N MET A 1 -4.90 11.18 18.75
CA MET A 1 -4.88 9.71 18.78
C MET A 1 -5.73 9.23 17.60
N MET A 2 -5.31 8.19 16.87
CA MET A 2 -5.87 7.78 15.57
C MET A 2 -7.19 7.02 15.80
N ARG A 3 -8.32 7.52 15.26
CA ARG A 3 -9.69 7.00 15.51
C ARG A 3 -9.85 5.53 15.11
N GLU A 4 -9.10 5.10 14.12
CA GLU A 4 -9.04 3.73 13.61
C GLU A 4 -8.46 2.79 14.67
N THR A 5 -7.44 3.23 15.40
CA THR A 5 -6.82 2.46 16.49
C THR A 5 -7.81 2.23 17.62
N GLU A 6 -8.56 3.26 18.01
CA GLU A 6 -9.61 3.15 19.05
C GLU A 6 -10.69 2.16 18.62
N THR A 7 -11.11 2.21 17.36
CA THR A 7 -12.11 1.29 16.81
C THR A 7 -11.63 -0.16 16.82
N MET A 8 -10.38 -0.41 16.44
CA MET A 8 -9.76 -1.74 16.50
C MET A 8 -9.64 -2.27 17.93
N LEU A 9 -9.23 -1.43 18.88
CA LEU A 9 -9.09 -1.83 20.27
C LEU A 9 -10.44 -2.19 20.89
N LEU A 10 -11.47 -1.37 20.66
CA LEU A 10 -12.84 -1.65 21.11
C LEU A 10 -13.42 -2.92 20.47
N TRP A 11 -13.09 -3.19 19.21
CA TRP A 11 -13.44 -4.45 18.55
C TRP A 11 -12.78 -5.64 19.24
N ALA A 12 -11.49 -5.53 19.55
CA ALA A 12 -10.68 -6.59 20.15
C ALA A 12 -11.15 -6.90 21.57
N GLU A 13 -11.39 -5.89 22.41
CA GLU A 13 -11.90 -6.06 23.77
C GLU A 13 -13.22 -6.85 23.82
N ARG A 14 -14.09 -6.65 22.83
CA ARG A 14 -15.41 -7.31 22.79
C ARG A 14 -15.35 -8.75 22.25
N ARG A 15 -14.31 -9.13 21.52
CA ARG A 15 -14.29 -10.36 20.71
C ARG A 15 -13.16 -11.32 21.06
N LEU A 16 -12.05 -10.82 21.59
CA LEU A 16 -10.91 -11.63 21.97
C LEU A 16 -10.99 -11.96 23.45
N ALA A 17 -10.82 -13.24 23.80
CA ALA A 17 -10.84 -13.68 25.19
C ALA A 17 -9.68 -13.11 26.02
N SER A 18 -8.54 -12.82 25.38
CA SER A 18 -7.37 -12.18 25.99
C SER A 18 -6.45 -11.61 24.90
N VAL A 19 -5.90 -10.42 25.14
CA VAL A 19 -4.82 -9.82 24.33
C VAL A 19 -3.61 -9.62 25.23
N ARG A 20 -2.44 -10.11 24.82
CA ARG A 20 -1.20 -10.00 25.59
C ARG A 20 -0.09 -9.51 24.68
N ALA A 21 0.75 -8.62 25.22
CA ALA A 21 2.00 -8.27 24.58
C ALA A 21 3.05 -9.31 25.00
N GLU A 22 3.56 -10.07 24.03
CA GLU A 22 4.64 -11.02 24.25
C GLU A 22 5.88 -10.55 23.47
N HIS A 23 7.03 -10.53 24.15
CA HIS A 23 8.28 -10.20 23.51
C HIS A 23 8.84 -11.42 22.77
N ILE A 24 8.85 -11.35 21.44
CA ILE A 24 9.54 -12.33 20.59
C ILE A 24 10.98 -11.85 20.42
N SER A 25 11.95 -12.62 20.90
CA SER A 25 13.36 -12.27 20.73
C SER A 25 13.74 -12.23 19.25
N GLY A 26 14.59 -11.28 18.85
CA GLY A 26 14.98 -11.10 17.44
C GLY A 26 15.56 -12.37 16.80
N VAL A 27 16.26 -13.20 17.58
CA VAL A 27 16.78 -14.51 17.12
C VAL A 27 15.66 -15.50 16.74
N ALA A 28 14.50 -15.44 17.40
CA ALA A 28 13.32 -16.24 17.06
C ALA A 28 12.49 -15.60 15.93
N HIS A 29 12.63 -14.27 15.74
CA HIS A 29 11.96 -13.52 14.68
C HIS A 29 12.69 -13.56 13.32
N THR A 30 13.77 -14.35 13.20
CA THR A 30 14.62 -14.40 12.02
C THR A 30 13.85 -14.64 10.71
N LYS A 31 12.79 -15.47 10.71
CA LYS A 31 11.98 -15.71 9.50
C LYS A 31 11.16 -14.49 9.06
N ALA A 32 10.51 -13.81 10.00
CA ALA A 32 9.70 -12.64 9.70
C ALA A 32 10.59 -11.41 9.41
N ASP A 33 11.73 -11.29 10.08
CA ASP A 33 12.76 -10.31 9.75
C ASP A 33 13.33 -10.56 8.34
N TRP A 34 13.60 -11.82 7.99
CA TRP A 34 14.03 -12.18 6.65
C TRP A 34 12.94 -11.89 5.62
N LEU A 35 11.68 -12.29 5.84
CA LEU A 35 10.58 -12.04 4.90
C LEU A 35 10.27 -10.55 4.73
N SER A 36 10.37 -9.76 5.79
CA SER A 36 10.11 -8.31 5.73
C SER A 36 11.25 -7.51 5.10
N ARG A 37 12.48 -8.04 5.13
CA ARG A 37 13.68 -7.43 4.52
C ARG A 37 14.10 -8.07 3.21
N ALA A 38 13.56 -9.23 2.89
CA ALA A 38 13.71 -9.86 1.60
C ALA A 38 13.20 -8.86 0.57
N VAL A 39 14.02 -8.62 -0.45
CA VAL A 39 13.60 -7.83 -1.61
C VAL A 39 12.61 -8.70 -2.38
N VAL A 40 11.37 -8.74 -1.91
CA VAL A 40 10.24 -9.12 -2.73
C VAL A 40 10.00 -7.93 -3.62
N ASP A 41 9.94 -8.15 -4.93
CA ASP A 41 9.55 -7.08 -5.83
C ASP A 41 8.09 -6.72 -5.53
N GLN A 42 7.90 -5.66 -4.77
CA GLN A 42 6.58 -5.14 -4.40
C GLN A 42 5.85 -4.54 -5.61
N SER A 43 6.54 -4.41 -6.74
CA SER A 43 5.99 -3.90 -8.01
C SER A 43 4.92 -4.81 -8.62
N GLU A 44 4.77 -6.04 -8.11
CA GLU A 44 3.88 -7.07 -8.66
C GLU A 44 2.63 -7.33 -7.81
N TRP A 45 2.45 -6.62 -6.70
CA TRP A 45 1.31 -6.86 -5.81
C TRP A 45 0.10 -6.05 -6.30
N GLN A 46 -0.97 -6.74 -6.68
CA GLN A 46 -2.26 -6.14 -6.98
C GLN A 46 -3.37 -6.84 -6.21
N LEU A 47 -4.47 -6.13 -5.95
CA LEU A 47 -5.70 -6.78 -5.52
C LEU A 47 -6.14 -7.79 -6.59
N HIS A 48 -6.69 -8.93 -6.16
CA HIS A 48 -7.32 -9.85 -7.09
C HIS A 48 -8.41 -9.08 -7.87
N PRO A 49 -8.51 -9.21 -9.21
CA PRO A 49 -9.43 -8.42 -10.02
C PRO A 49 -10.87 -8.46 -9.50
N ASP A 50 -11.35 -9.62 -9.06
CA ASP A 50 -12.70 -9.76 -8.51
C ASP A 50 -12.90 -8.92 -7.24
N ILE A 51 -11.92 -8.91 -6.34
CA ILE A 51 -11.98 -8.11 -5.11
C ILE A 51 -11.90 -6.61 -5.44
N PHE A 52 -11.09 -6.23 -6.42
CA PHE A 52 -11.05 -4.86 -6.91
C PHE A 52 -12.42 -4.43 -7.45
N GLN A 53 -13.09 -5.28 -8.25
CA GLN A 53 -14.44 -5.01 -8.76
C GLN A 53 -15.47 -4.88 -7.62
N GLU A 54 -15.42 -5.75 -6.61
CA GLU A 54 -16.29 -5.65 -5.43
C GLU A 54 -16.10 -4.31 -4.70
N ILE A 55 -14.85 -3.85 -4.55
CA ILE A 55 -14.53 -2.56 -3.94
C ILE A 55 -15.08 -1.41 -4.80
N VAL A 56 -14.87 -1.44 -6.12
CA VAL A 56 -15.38 -0.43 -7.06
C VAL A 56 -16.91 -0.33 -7.01
N GLN A 57 -17.62 -1.46 -6.95
CA GLN A 57 -19.07 -1.47 -6.83
C GLN A 57 -19.54 -0.82 -5.52
N ARG A 58 -18.78 -0.99 -4.44
CA ARG A 58 -19.14 -0.48 -3.12
C ARG A 58 -18.76 0.98 -2.91
N PHE A 59 -17.64 1.43 -3.46
CA PHE A 59 -17.02 2.73 -3.15
C PHE A 59 -16.83 3.65 -4.36
N SER A 60 -17.33 3.26 -5.54
CA SER A 60 -17.13 3.90 -6.85
C SER A 60 -15.73 3.69 -7.45
N LEU A 61 -15.62 3.92 -8.77
CA LEU A 61 -14.39 3.70 -9.54
C LEU A 61 -13.35 4.79 -9.20
N PRO A 62 -12.17 4.41 -8.66
CA PRO A 62 -11.06 5.34 -8.47
C PRO A 62 -10.53 5.87 -9.80
N SER A 63 -10.10 7.13 -9.82
CA SER A 63 -9.59 7.79 -11.04
C SER A 63 -8.11 7.47 -11.33
N VAL A 64 -7.36 6.98 -10.34
CA VAL A 64 -5.92 6.71 -10.47
C VAL A 64 -5.48 5.61 -9.50
N ASP A 65 -4.52 4.78 -9.93
CA ASP A 65 -3.86 3.78 -9.09
C ASP A 65 -2.60 4.40 -8.49
N LEU A 66 -2.53 4.52 -7.16
CA LEU A 66 -1.47 5.28 -6.51
C LEU A 66 -0.16 4.50 -6.37
N SER A 67 -0.18 3.19 -6.57
CA SER A 67 1.00 2.34 -6.39
C SER A 67 0.90 1.12 -7.28
N ALA A 68 1.21 1.31 -8.55
CA ALA A 68 1.20 0.26 -9.57
C ALA A 68 2.34 0.44 -10.58
N THR A 69 2.60 -0.62 -11.32
CA THR A 69 3.41 -0.67 -12.53
C THR A 69 2.51 -0.91 -13.74
N PRO A 70 3.01 -0.76 -14.99
CA PRO A 70 2.25 -1.12 -16.18
C PRO A 70 1.79 -2.59 -16.20
N LEU A 71 2.45 -3.48 -15.43
CA LEU A 71 2.12 -4.90 -15.38
C LEU A 71 0.93 -5.21 -14.45
N ASN A 72 0.73 -4.41 -13.40
CA ASN A 72 -0.25 -4.69 -12.35
C ASN A 72 -1.29 -3.57 -12.13
N ALA A 73 -1.23 -2.50 -12.94
CA ALA A 73 -2.19 -1.40 -12.85
C ALA A 73 -3.59 -1.89 -13.23
N GLN A 74 -4.54 -1.68 -12.31
CA GLN A 74 -5.95 -2.01 -12.55
C GLN A 74 -6.75 -0.81 -13.11
N LEU A 75 -6.06 0.31 -13.36
CA LEU A 75 -6.59 1.53 -13.95
C LEU A 75 -5.66 2.05 -15.04
N PRO A 76 -6.17 2.79 -16.04
CA PRO A 76 -5.31 3.34 -17.10
C PRO A 76 -4.34 4.42 -16.60
N TRP A 77 -4.67 5.08 -15.49
CA TRP A 77 -3.86 6.15 -14.89
C TRP A 77 -3.25 5.61 -13.60
N PHE A 78 -1.92 5.65 -13.47
CA PHE A 78 -1.24 5.15 -12.28
C PHE A 78 0.07 5.87 -11.96
N PHE A 79 0.50 5.77 -10.70
CA PHE A 79 1.82 6.18 -10.23
C PHE A 79 2.69 4.96 -9.92
N THR A 80 3.92 4.96 -10.45
CA THR A 80 4.95 3.95 -10.17
C THR A 80 6.09 4.55 -9.34
N ARG A 81 6.74 3.69 -8.54
CA ARG A 81 7.92 4.03 -7.73
C ARG A 81 9.13 4.41 -8.58
N TYR A 82 9.31 3.75 -9.72
CA TYR A 82 10.44 3.95 -10.61
C TYR A 82 9.98 4.53 -11.94
N ARG A 83 10.85 5.28 -12.61
CA ARG A 83 10.52 5.86 -13.92
C ARG A 83 10.50 4.74 -14.97
N GLU A 84 9.30 4.32 -15.35
CA GLU A 84 9.08 3.29 -16.36
C GLU A 84 8.58 3.91 -17.67
N SER A 85 8.95 3.32 -18.81
CA SER A 85 8.46 3.72 -20.12
C SER A 85 6.97 3.37 -20.24
N GLY A 86 6.11 4.36 -20.07
CA GLY A 86 4.65 4.20 -20.00
C GLY A 86 4.00 4.92 -18.81
N ALA A 87 4.79 5.37 -17.83
CA ALA A 87 4.30 6.18 -16.72
C ALA A 87 4.19 7.66 -17.14
N GLU A 88 2.98 8.22 -17.10
CA GLU A 88 2.69 9.58 -17.57
C GLU A 88 3.36 10.68 -16.71
N LYS A 89 3.86 10.37 -15.51
CA LYS A 89 4.64 11.33 -14.69
C LYS A 89 5.55 10.67 -13.64
N THR A 90 6.83 11.01 -13.68
CA THR A 90 7.77 10.81 -12.56
C THR A 90 7.62 11.99 -11.60
N MET A 91 7.55 11.73 -10.29
CA MET A 91 7.57 12.78 -9.25
C MET A 91 8.74 13.74 -9.52
N PRO A 92 8.52 15.06 -9.61
CA PRO A 92 9.61 16.00 -9.89
C PRO A 92 10.50 16.10 -8.65
N SER A 93 11.75 15.64 -8.75
CA SER A 93 12.80 16.16 -7.88
C SER A 93 13.07 17.60 -8.32
N GLY A 94 12.63 18.57 -7.51
CA GLY A 94 13.07 19.97 -7.53
C GLY A 94 13.23 20.63 -8.90
N ALA A 95 12.26 21.44 -9.33
CA ALA A 95 12.48 22.40 -10.40
C ALA A 95 11.80 23.72 -10.04
N ASN A 96 12.63 24.77 -10.06
CA ASN A 96 12.31 26.16 -9.75
C ASN A 96 11.13 26.70 -10.57
N GLY A 97 10.41 27.65 -9.97
CA GLY A 97 9.23 28.29 -10.54
C GLY A 97 9.49 28.98 -11.88
N PRO A 98 8.43 29.21 -12.68
CA PRO A 98 8.56 29.78 -14.01
C PRO A 98 8.72 31.29 -13.91
N GLY A 99 9.88 31.77 -14.35
CA GLY A 99 10.01 33.10 -14.95
C GLY A 99 9.60 33.06 -16.43
N ASP A 100 9.08 34.20 -16.87
CA ASP A 100 9.06 34.73 -18.24
C ASP A 100 8.22 33.98 -19.30
N CYS A 101 6.98 34.42 -19.51
CA CYS A 101 6.61 35.43 -20.52
C CYS A 101 5.24 36.07 -20.22
#